data_AF-A0A1W0E4S5-F1
#
_entry.id   AF-A0A1W0E4S5-F1
#
_cell.length_a   1.000
_cell.length_b   1.000
_cell.length_c   1.000
_cell.angle_alpha   90.00
_cell.angle_beta   90.00
_cell.angle_gamma   90.00
#
_symmetry.space_group_name_H-M   'P 1'
#
loop_
_entity.id
_entity.type
_entity.pdbx_description
1 polymer ?
#
loop_
_entity_poly.entity_id
_entity_poly.type
_entity_poly.pdbx_seq_one_letter_code
_entity_poly.pdbx_strand_id
1 'polypeptide(L)'
;MLFVQLGREVAMRQLKHRDEKGVITGIIDNKFVVIVKQDRSSEVVRVDDFVLNDKVYSFESSSVSNTNDNDNNSNITVDTGKRIIKTLESEGFFNKNNTVKKEEMSDFERYKITIRDKVAEKIIKNY
;
A
#
# COMPACT_ATOMS: atom_id res chain seq x y z
N MET A 1 -14.64 7.49 -10.79
CA MET A 1 -13.74 6.86 -11.78
C MET A 1 -12.33 6.92 -11.21
N LEU A 2 -11.58 5.80 -11.20
CA LEU A 2 -10.23 5.74 -10.63
C LEU A 2 -9.18 5.94 -11.73
N PHE A 3 -8.08 6.61 -11.38
CA PHE A 3 -7.02 6.97 -12.31
C PHE A 3 -5.66 6.49 -11.81
N VAL A 4 -4.80 6.09 -12.76
CA VAL A 4 -3.39 5.82 -12.51
C VAL A 4 -2.69 7.16 -12.33
N GLN A 5 -2.19 7.41 -11.12
CA GLN A 5 -1.50 8.65 -10.75
C GLN A 5 -0.46 8.37 -9.68
N LEU A 6 0.50 9.29 -9.52
CA LEU A 6 1.46 9.24 -8.42
C LEU A 6 0.72 9.29 -7.07
N GLY A 7 1.20 8.49 -6.12
CA GLY A 7 0.65 8.40 -4.78
C GLY A 7 -0.60 7.52 -4.64
N ARG A 8 -1.13 6.97 -5.73
CA ARG A 8 -2.30 6.09 -5.69
C ARG A 8 -1.96 4.75 -5.02
N GLU A 9 -2.78 4.33 -4.06
CA GLU A 9 -2.70 3.00 -3.47
C GLU A 9 -3.22 1.95 -4.45
N VAL A 10 -2.51 0.84 -4.55
CA VAL A 10 -2.83 -0.29 -5.42
C VAL A 10 -2.70 -1.60 -4.66
N ALA A 11 -3.40 -2.62 -5.12
CA ALA A 11 -3.27 -3.99 -4.64
C ALA A 11 -3.15 -4.94 -5.83
N MET A 12 -2.46 -6.06 -5.66
CA MET A 12 -2.32 -7.04 -6.73
C MET A 12 -3.68 -7.61 -7.13
N ARG A 13 -3.88 -7.85 -8.43
CA ARG A 13 -5.12 -8.43 -8.97
C ARG A 13 -5.32 -9.87 -8.50
N GLN A 14 -4.22 -10.60 -8.28
CA GLN A 14 -4.27 -11.97 -7.81
C GLN A 14 -4.81 -12.05 -6.38
N LEU A 15 -5.85 -12.86 -6.16
CA LEU A 15 -6.55 -12.96 -4.88
C LEU A 15 -5.61 -13.30 -3.71
N LYS A 16 -4.60 -14.14 -3.95
CA LYS A 16 -3.60 -14.58 -2.94
C LYS A 16 -2.71 -13.44 -2.43
N HIS A 17 -2.44 -12.45 -3.29
CA HIS A 17 -1.55 -11.32 -3.01
C HIS A 17 -2.34 -10.02 -2.84
N ARG A 18 -3.67 -10.08 -2.76
CA ARG A 18 -4.52 -8.88 -2.67
C ARG A 18 -4.35 -8.12 -1.36
N ASP A 19 -3.88 -8.81 -0.32
CA ASP A 19 -3.50 -8.21 0.96
C ASP A 19 -2.21 -7.37 0.84
N GLU A 20 -1.37 -7.68 -0.15
CA GLU A 20 -0.16 -6.92 -0.41
C GLU A 20 -0.51 -5.64 -1.16
N LYS A 21 -0.19 -4.53 -0.52
CA LYS A 21 -0.48 -3.21 -1.05
C LYS A 21 0.79 -2.53 -1.52
N GLY A 22 0.62 -1.67 -2.52
CA GLY A 22 1.66 -0.82 -3.07
C GLY A 22 1.18 0.61 -3.25
N VAL A 23 2.12 1.54 -3.40
CA VAL A 23 1.84 2.91 -3.82
C VAL A 23 2.62 3.23 -5.08
N ILE A 24 1.96 3.83 -6.07
CA ILE A 24 2.59 4.26 -7.32
C ILE A 24 3.52 5.43 -7.03
N THR A 25 4.83 5.25 -7.25
CA THR A 25 5.85 6.30 -7.06
C THR A 25 6.40 6.84 -8.36
N GLY A 26 6.23 6.12 -9.47
CA GLY A 26 6.66 6.55 -10.79
C GLY A 26 5.82 5.93 -11.89
N ILE A 27 5.63 6.66 -12.99
CA ILE A 27 4.99 6.16 -14.20
C ILE A 27 6.07 6.17 -15.29
N ILE A 28 6.36 5.00 -15.85
CA ILE A 28 7.38 4.87 -16.89
C ILE A 28 6.74 5.06 -18.27
N ASP A 29 5.69 4.29 -18.52
CA ASP A 29 4.95 4.28 -19.78
C ASP A 29 3.50 3.83 -19.50
N ASN A 30 2.65 3.82 -20.50
CA ASN A 30 1.24 3.41 -20.42
C ASN A 30 1.05 1.98 -19.89
N LYS A 31 2.10 1.14 -19.97
CA LYS A 31 2.05 -0.27 -19.55
C LYS A 31 2.74 -0.53 -18.21
N PHE A 32 3.68 0.31 -17.78
CA PHE A 32 4.56 0.03 -16.65
C PHE A 32 4.63 1.18 -15.67
N VAL A 33 4.52 0.84 -14.39
CA VAL A 33 4.63 1.77 -13.27
C VAL A 33 5.60 1.24 -12.23
N VAL A 34 6.22 2.15 -11.49
CA VAL A 34 7.04 1.82 -10.32
C VAL A 34 6.14 1.92 -9.09
N ILE A 35 6.13 0.85 -8.30
CA ILE A 35 5.42 0.81 -7.02
C ILE A 35 6.38 0.57 -5.87
N VAL A 36 6.06 1.16 -4.72
CA VAL A 36 6.68 0.83 -3.43
C VAL A 36 5.72 -0.03 -2.64
N LYS A 37 6.19 -1.22 -2.23
CA LYS A 37 5.43 -2.17 -1.42
C LYS A 37 5.49 -1.84 0.06
N GLN A 38 4.64 -2.50 0.83
CA GLN A 38 4.66 -2.42 2.30
C GLN A 38 5.94 -2.98 2.96
N ASP A 39 6.73 -3.77 2.25
CA ASP A 39 8.05 -4.23 2.72
C ASP A 39 9.19 -3.21 2.44
N ARG A 40 8.83 -2.02 1.93
CA ARG A 40 9.75 -0.94 1.51
C ARG A 40 10.58 -1.27 0.27
N SER A 41 10.37 -2.42 -0.36
CA SER A 41 10.95 -2.72 -1.65
C SER A 41 10.25 -1.94 -2.75
N SER A 42 10.98 -1.65 -3.82
CA SER A 42 10.44 -1.03 -5.04
C SER A 42 10.47 -2.05 -6.16
N GLU A 43 9.41 -2.09 -6.95
CA GLU A 43 9.35 -2.94 -8.13
C GLU A 43 8.64 -2.25 -9.29
N VAL A 44 8.92 -2.74 -10.50
CA VAL A 44 8.24 -2.30 -11.73
C VAL A 44 7.15 -3.31 -12.05
N VAL A 45 5.91 -2.84 -12.19
CA VAL A 45 4.74 -3.69 -12.38
C VAL A 45 3.94 -3.20 -13.57
N ARG A 46 3.26 -4.13 -14.25
CA ARG A 46 2.35 -3.78 -15.34
C ARG A 46 1.04 -3.23 -14.80
N VAL A 47 0.46 -2.27 -15.52
CA VAL A 47 -0.83 -1.67 -15.16
C VAL A 47 -1.95 -2.72 -15.01
N ASP A 48 -1.89 -3.78 -15.81
CA ASP A 48 -2.90 -4.84 -15.79
C ASP A 48 -2.83 -5.75 -14.55
N ASP A 49 -1.69 -5.83 -13.86
CA ASP A 49 -1.44 -6.80 -12.78
C ASP A 49 -1.97 -6.34 -11.41
N PHE A 50 -2.43 -5.09 -11.29
CA PHE A 50 -2.99 -4.54 -10.06
C PHE A 50 -4.38 -3.94 -10.25
N VAL A 51 -5.00 -3.61 -9.12
CA VAL A 51 -6.27 -2.91 -9.00
C VAL A 51 -6.04 -1.64 -8.20
N LEU A 52 -6.69 -0.55 -8.61
CA LEU A 52 -6.61 0.74 -7.94
C LEU A 52 -7.49 0.76 -6.69
N ASN A 53 -6.98 1.31 -5.60
CA ASN A 53 -7.74 1.60 -4.38
C ASN A 53 -8.09 3.10 -4.30
N ASP A 54 -9.04 3.44 -3.44
CA ASP A 54 -9.55 4.81 -3.33
C ASP A 54 -8.54 5.79 -2.70
N LYS A 55 -7.63 5.29 -1.86
CA LYS A 55 -6.66 6.11 -1.14
C LYS A 55 -5.56 6.66 -2.06
N VAL A 56 -5.19 7.91 -1.81
CA VAL A 56 -4.06 8.60 -2.47
C VAL A 56 -3.20 9.24 -1.39
N TYR A 57 -1.90 8.99 -1.50
CA TYR A 57 -0.85 9.61 -0.72
C TYR A 57 -0.38 10.86 -1.46
N SER A 58 -0.39 12.01 -0.81
CA SER A 58 0.07 13.25 -1.46
C SER A 58 1.56 13.41 -1.20
N PHE A 59 2.37 13.16 -2.23
CA PHE A 59 3.76 13.59 -2.17
C PHE A 59 3.75 15.09 -2.43
N GLU A 60 4.14 15.88 -1.44
CA GLU A 60 4.50 17.27 -1.70
C GLU A 60 5.67 17.24 -2.70
N SER A 61 5.35 17.38 -3.99
CA SER A 61 6.31 17.89 -4.95
C SER A 61 6.71 19.21 -4.34
N SER A 62 7.95 19.34 -3.91
CA SER A 62 8.49 20.63 -3.49
C SER A 62 8.12 21.59 -4.60
N SER A 63 7.14 22.47 -4.40
CA SER A 63 7.00 23.66 -5.21
C SER A 63 8.37 24.28 -5.09
N VAL A 64 9.11 24.30 -6.19
CA VAL A 64 10.44 24.91 -6.25
C VAL A 64 10.24 26.37 -5.85
N SER A 65 10.37 26.66 -4.56
CA SER A 65 10.71 28.00 -4.13
C SER A 65 12.12 28.18 -4.67
N ASN A 66 12.22 28.89 -5.78
CA ASN A 66 13.47 29.38 -6.35
C ASN A 66 14.17 30.26 -5.29
N THR A 67 14.81 29.67 -4.30
CA THR A 67 15.92 30.31 -3.61
C THR A 67 17.16 29.95 -4.41
N ASN A 68 17.70 30.98 -5.08
CA ASN A 68 18.95 30.91 -5.84
C ASN A 68 20.11 30.66 -4.88
N ASP A 69 20.25 29.44 -4.38
CA ASP A 69 21.40 29.04 -3.58
C ASP A 69 22.42 28.42 -4.52
N ASN A 70 23.44 29.25 -4.77
CA ASN A 70 24.51 29.08 -5.73
C ASN A 70 25.59 28.14 -5.16
N ASP A 71 25.20 26.97 -4.68
CA ASP A 71 26.12 25.98 -4.11
C ASP A 71 26.28 24.78 -5.03
N ASN A 72 27.42 24.79 -5.71
CA ASN A 72 27.91 23.73 -6.57
C ASN A 72 28.05 22.40 -5.81
N ASN A 73 27.59 21.32 -6.45
CA ASN A 73 27.69 19.92 -6.06
C ASN A 73 26.88 19.47 -4.83
N SER A 74 25.64 19.04 -5.06
CA SER A 74 24.91 18.20 -4.10
C SER A 74 24.27 16.99 -4.75
N ASN A 75 24.33 15.86 -4.03
CA ASN A 75 23.78 14.55 -4.37
C ASN A 75 22.24 14.55 -4.34
N ILE A 76 21.61 15.30 -5.25
CA ILE A 76 20.16 15.60 -5.27
C ILE A 76 19.26 14.35 -5.46
N THR A 77 19.80 13.24 -5.99
CA THR A 77 19.02 12.05 -6.33
C THR A 77 18.67 11.14 -5.14
N VAL A 78 19.38 11.24 -4.00
CA VAL A 78 19.17 10.31 -2.87
C VAL A 78 18.04 10.77 -1.94
N ASP A 79 17.69 12.05 -1.96
CA ASP A 79 16.80 12.65 -0.98
C ASP A 79 15.31 12.53 -1.33
N THR A 80 14.96 12.45 -2.62
CA THR A 80 13.56 12.35 -3.07
C THR A 80 12.94 11.01 -2.68
N GLY A 81 13.63 9.90 -2.91
CA GLY A 81 13.17 8.56 -2.50
C GLY A 81 13.00 8.42 -0.99
N LYS A 82 13.93 8.99 -0.21
CA LYS A 82 13.85 9.00 1.26
C LYS A 82 12.67 9.82 1.77
N ARG A 83 12.35 10.95 1.14
CA ARG A 83 11.18 11.79 1.50
C ARG A 83 9.87 11.04 1.29
N ILE A 84 9.70 10.37 0.14
CA ILE A 84 8.51 9.58 -0.18
C ILE A 84 8.27 8.50 0.90
N ILE A 85 9.30 7.76 1.28
CA ILE A 85 9.19 6.72 2.31
C ILE A 85 8.78 7.34 3.65
N LYS A 86 9.35 8.48 4.04
CA LYS A 86 9.00 9.17 5.28
C LYS A 86 7.53 9.65 5.29
N THR A 87 7.03 10.16 4.16
CA THR A 87 5.60 10.52 4.03
C THR A 87 4.71 9.30 4.20
N LEU A 88 5.05 8.19 3.52
CA LEU A 88 4.31 6.93 3.64
C LEU A 88 4.33 6.34 5.07
N GLU A 89 5.43 6.51 5.80
CA GLU A 89 5.53 6.17 7.22
C GLU A 89 4.59 7.02 8.08
N SER A 90 4.58 8.34 7.88
CA SER A 90 3.71 9.25 8.63
C SER A 90 2.22 8.99 8.41
N GLU A 91 1.85 8.56 7.19
CA GLU A 91 0.48 8.19 6.84
C GLU A 91 0.13 6.72 7.17
N GLY A 92 1.02 6.01 7.84
CA GLY A 92 0.80 4.65 8.34
C GLY A 92 0.65 3.58 7.26
N PHE A 93 1.17 3.80 6.04
CA PHE A 93 1.03 2.83 4.94
C PHE A 93 1.71 1.48 5.24
N PHE A 94 2.85 1.51 5.92
CA PHE A 94 3.64 0.32 6.25
C PHE A 94 3.07 -0.49 7.42
N ASN A 95 2.04 0.01 8.11
CA ASN A 95 1.38 -0.74 9.15
C ASN A 95 0.57 -1.86 8.50
N LYS A 96 1.11 -3.09 8.52
CA LYS A 96 0.35 -4.28 8.17
C LYS A 96 -0.86 -4.34 9.10
N ASN A 97 -2.06 -4.22 8.56
CA ASN A 97 -3.26 -4.58 9.31
C ASN A 97 -3.09 -6.05 9.71
N ASN A 98 -3.06 -6.31 11.02
CA ASN A 98 -2.96 -7.63 11.63
C ASN A 98 -4.24 -8.44 11.40
N THR A 99 -4.66 -8.62 10.14
CA THR A 99 -5.55 -9.70 9.78
C THR A 99 -4.69 -10.95 9.76
N VAL A 100 -4.54 -11.58 10.94
CA VAL A 100 -3.95 -12.92 11.07
C VAL A 100 -4.67 -13.79 10.03
N LYS A 101 -3.93 -14.27 9.04
CA LYS A 101 -4.50 -15.14 8.02
C LYS A 101 -5.07 -16.35 8.74
N LYS A 102 -6.31 -16.75 8.41
CA LYS A 102 -6.93 -17.97 8.98
C LYS A 102 -6.03 -19.20 8.84
N GLU A 103 -5.14 -19.18 7.86
CA GLU A 103 -4.14 -20.20 7.55
C GLU A 103 -3.03 -20.30 8.62
N GLU A 104 -2.67 -19.19 9.28
CA GLU A 104 -1.66 -19.16 10.35
C GLU A 104 -2.25 -19.45 11.74
N MET A 105 -3.58 -19.58 11.84
CA MET A 105 -4.25 -19.84 13.12
C MET A 105 -4.06 -21.30 13.56
N SER A 106 -3.64 -21.47 14.80
CA SER A 106 -3.63 -22.77 15.48
C SER A 106 -5.04 -23.39 15.48
N ASP A 107 -5.09 -24.72 15.47
CA ASP A 107 -6.35 -25.45 15.42
C ASP A 107 -7.28 -25.13 16.60
N PHE A 108 -6.69 -24.83 17.76
CA PHE A 108 -7.43 -24.37 18.93
C PHE A 108 -8.10 -23.00 18.74
N GLU A 109 -7.43 -22.07 18.06
CA GLU A 109 -8.02 -20.76 17.76
C GLU A 109 -9.14 -20.86 16.73
N ARG A 110 -8.99 -21.74 15.72
CA ARG A 110 -10.06 -22.05 14.75
C ARG A 110 -11.28 -22.66 15.44
N TYR A 111 -11.07 -23.52 16.43
CA TYR A 111 -12.15 -24.08 17.23
C TYR A 111 -12.92 -23.00 18.00
N LYS A 112 -12.25 -22.05 18.65
CA LYS A 112 -12.90 -20.93 19.37
C LYS A 112 -13.79 -20.10 18.44
N ILE A 113 -13.33 -19.79 17.23
CA ILE A 113 -14.10 -19.05 16.22
C ILE A 113 -15.36 -19.84 15.84
N THR A 114 -15.20 -21.14 15.56
CA THR A 114 -16.31 -22.02 15.17
C THR A 114 -17.43 -22.06 16.22
N ILE A 115 -17.07 -22.08 17.51
CA ILE A 115 -18.06 -22.05 18.60
C ILE A 115 -18.78 -20.70 18.65
N ARG A 116 -18.06 -19.58 18.46
CA ARG A 116 -18.67 -18.24 18.41
C ARG A 116 -19.66 -18.13 17.25
N ASP A 117 -19.30 -18.60 16.07
CA ASP A 117 -20.16 -18.56 14.88
C ASP A 117 -21.44 -19.37 15.11
N LYS A 118 -21.32 -20.58 15.68
CA LYS A 118 -22.48 -21.42 16.04
C LYS A 118 -23.42 -20.76 17.06
N VAL A 119 -22.87 -20.01 18.02
CA VAL A 119 -23.68 -19.28 18.99
C VAL A 119 -24.38 -18.10 18.33
N ALA A 120 -23.66 -17.34 17.50
CA ALA A 120 -24.24 -16.21 16.76
C ALA A 120 -25.38 -16.66 15.83
N GLU A 121 -25.20 -17.75 15.08
CA GLU A 121 -26.26 -18.31 14.24
C GLU A 121 -27.51 -18.71 15.04
N LYS A 122 -27.33 -19.31 16.22
CA LYS A 122 -28.45 -19.67 17.10
C LYS A 122 -29.19 -18.45 17.62
N ILE A 123 -28.48 -17.37 17.96
CA ILE A 123 -29.09 -16.12 18.41
C ILE A 123 -29.92 -15.51 17.28
N ILE A 124 -29.36 -15.44 16.06
CA ILE A 124 -30.04 -14.88 14.89
C ILE A 124 -31.28 -15.70 14.52
N LYS A 125 -31.22 -17.04 14.57
CA LYS A 125 -32.37 -17.91 14.26
C LYS A 125 -33.51 -17.84 15.27
N ASN A 126 -33.24 -17.40 16.50
CA ASN A 126 -34.23 -17.29 17.58
C ASN A 126 -34.90 -15.91 17.62
N TYR A 127 -34.51 -14.99 16.73
CA TYR A 127 -35.17 -13.70 16.48
C TYR A 127 -35.95 -13.77 15.16
#